data_AF-R4SGG2-F1
#
_entry.id   AF-R4SGG2-F1
#
_cell.length_a   1.000
_cell.length_b   1.000
_cell.length_c   1.000
_cell.angle_alpha   90.00
_cell.angle_beta   90.00
_cell.angle_gamma   90.00
#
_symmetry.space_group_name_H-M   'P 1'
#
loop_
_entity.id
_entity.type
_entity.pdbx_description
1 polymer ?
#
loop_
_entity_poly.entity_id
_entity_poly.type
_entity_poly.pdbx_seq_one_letter_code
_entity_poly.pdbx_strand_id
1 'polypeptide(L)'
;MSIETTERYRRALETRDVDLALSVFAPDVVVHSPLTSRVRFSGHAELKPLLEVAYAHLRDVRFHTDTGDGETRVVVYTAQIRGEEIEEAAVLKLGEDGLITEVTLFVRPLPGLVALMDAFGPDIARRNGRTFAARLLAVAAKPLLAMVRSGDRRAVPLAGPR
;
A
#
# COMPACT_ATOMS: atom_id res chain seq x y z
N MET A 1 5.75 22.10 -8.61
CA MET A 1 4.72 21.13 -9.03
C MET A 1 4.89 19.79 -8.34
N SER A 2 6.01 19.05 -8.51
CA SER A 2 6.17 17.71 -7.90
C SER A 2 6.00 17.67 -6.37
N ILE A 3 6.55 18.65 -5.65
CA ILE A 3 6.42 18.76 -4.18
C ILE A 3 4.96 18.94 -3.74
N GLU A 4 4.18 19.72 -4.49
CA GLU A 4 2.77 19.98 -4.19
C GLU A 4 1.92 18.71 -4.41
N THR A 5 2.24 17.93 -5.45
CA THR A 5 1.61 16.63 -5.72
C THR A 5 1.91 15.64 -4.59
N THR A 6 3.17 15.52 -4.13
CA THR A 6 3.50 14.60 -3.04
C THR A 6 2.92 15.06 -1.70
N GLU A 7 2.86 16.36 -1.42
CA GLU A 7 2.16 16.90 -0.26
C GLU A 7 0.67 16.54 -0.24
N ARG A 8 -0.02 16.69 -1.36
CA ARG A 8 -1.44 16.28 -1.48
C ARG A 8 -1.60 14.77 -1.36
N TYR A 9 -0.74 13.98 -1.98
CA TYR A 9 -0.71 12.52 -1.83
C TYR A 9 -0.58 12.10 -0.36
N ARG A 10 0.37 12.71 0.36
CA ARG A 10 0.61 12.44 1.79
C ARG A 10 -0.62 12.81 2.62
N ARG A 11 -1.14 14.02 2.42
CA ARG A 11 -2.33 14.52 3.11
C ARG A 11 -3.53 13.60 2.88
N ALA A 12 -3.75 13.14 1.65
CA ALA A 12 -4.87 12.26 1.33
C ALA A 12 -4.83 10.95 2.14
N LEU A 13 -3.64 10.36 2.30
CA LEU A 13 -3.48 9.15 3.10
C LEU A 13 -3.67 9.43 4.61
N GLU A 14 -3.12 10.53 5.12
CA GLU A 14 -3.26 10.94 6.52
C GLU A 14 -4.72 11.24 6.91
N THR A 15 -5.47 11.90 6.02
CA THR A 15 -6.88 12.27 6.23
C THR A 15 -7.86 11.22 5.73
N ARG A 16 -7.37 10.14 5.10
CA ARG A 16 -8.19 9.09 4.46
C ARG A 16 -9.15 9.65 3.41
N ASP A 17 -8.72 10.67 2.68
CA ASP A 17 -9.52 11.35 1.66
C ASP A 17 -9.25 10.74 0.29
N VAL A 18 -10.15 9.84 -0.15
CA VAL A 18 -10.01 9.12 -1.42
C VAL A 18 -10.13 10.07 -2.62
N ASP A 19 -10.97 11.10 -2.54
CA ASP A 19 -11.16 12.01 -3.67
C ASP A 19 -9.95 12.94 -3.81
N LEU A 20 -9.35 13.39 -2.69
CA LEU A 20 -8.07 14.09 -2.72
C LEU A 20 -6.95 13.21 -3.29
N ALA A 21 -6.92 11.93 -2.93
CA ALA A 21 -5.95 10.99 -3.50
C ALA A 21 -6.11 10.87 -5.02
N LEU A 22 -7.33 10.67 -5.51
CA LEU A 22 -7.59 10.56 -6.96
C LEU A 22 -7.22 11.83 -7.72
N SER A 23 -7.31 13.01 -7.09
CA SER A 23 -6.98 14.29 -7.73
C SER A 23 -5.50 14.45 -8.12
N VAL A 24 -4.59 13.67 -7.52
CA VAL A 24 -3.15 13.71 -7.82
C VAL A 24 -2.70 12.62 -8.79
N PHE A 25 -3.60 11.72 -9.18
CA PHE A 25 -3.31 10.65 -10.13
C PHE A 25 -3.75 11.00 -11.54
N ALA A 26 -2.93 10.67 -12.53
CA ALA A 26 -3.34 10.73 -13.94
C ALA A 26 -4.55 9.81 -14.18
N PRO A 27 -5.45 10.14 -15.12
CA PRO A 27 -6.65 9.33 -15.40
C PRO A 27 -6.36 7.87 -15.72
N ASP A 28 -5.20 7.59 -16.32
CA ASP A 28 -4.71 6.29 -16.76
C ASP A 28 -3.56 5.74 -15.87
N VAL A 29 -3.43 6.24 -14.64
CA VAL A 29 -2.40 5.80 -13.69
C VAL A 29 -2.30 4.28 -13.58
N VAL A 30 -1.07 3.76 -13.46
CA VAL A 30 -0.81 2.35 -13.18
C VAL A 30 -0.21 2.16 -11.80
N VAL A 31 -0.84 1.34 -10.96
CA VAL A 31 -0.34 1.00 -9.63
C VAL A 31 0.10 -0.47 -9.58
N HIS A 32 1.38 -0.68 -9.26
CA HIS A 32 2.01 -1.98 -9.09
C HIS A 32 1.95 -2.44 -7.64
N SER A 33 1.34 -3.62 -7.43
CA SER A 33 1.14 -4.21 -6.10
C SER A 33 2.46 -4.64 -5.46
N PRO A 34 2.63 -4.45 -4.12
CA PRO A 34 3.79 -4.98 -3.40
C PRO A 34 3.71 -6.50 -3.21
N LEU A 35 2.55 -7.12 -3.51
CA LEU A 35 2.29 -8.54 -3.27
C LEU A 35 2.56 -9.43 -4.50
N THR A 36 2.36 -8.89 -5.71
CA THR A 36 2.48 -9.70 -6.93
C THR A 36 2.71 -8.85 -8.17
N SER A 37 3.57 -9.34 -9.06
CA SER A 37 3.79 -8.76 -10.39
C SER A 37 2.64 -9.00 -11.38
N ARG A 38 1.69 -9.89 -11.04
CA ARG A 38 0.58 -10.29 -11.92
C ARG A 38 -0.62 -9.35 -11.86
N VAL A 39 -0.70 -8.50 -10.85
CA VAL A 39 -1.84 -7.60 -10.63
C VAL A 39 -1.35 -6.16 -10.70
N ARG A 40 -2.03 -5.39 -11.54
CA ARG A 40 -1.87 -3.94 -11.69
C ARG A 40 -3.26 -3.34 -11.61
N PHE A 41 -3.36 -2.16 -11.02
CA PHE A 41 -4.60 -1.39 -11.01
C PHE A 41 -4.43 -0.24 -11.99
N SER A 42 -5.33 -0.12 -12.95
CA SER A 42 -5.23 0.85 -14.03
C SER A 42 -6.40 1.82 -14.03
N GLY A 43 -6.05 3.10 -13.97
CA GLY A 43 -6.98 4.23 -13.95
C GLY A 43 -7.78 4.35 -12.66
N HIS A 44 -8.52 5.45 -12.55
CA HIS A 44 -9.24 5.83 -11.33
C HIS A 44 -10.34 4.83 -10.93
N ALA A 45 -10.96 4.16 -11.90
CA ALA A 45 -12.04 3.20 -11.65
C ALA A 45 -11.58 1.99 -10.84
N GLU A 46 -10.36 1.49 -11.10
CA GLU A 46 -9.76 0.37 -10.35
C GLU A 46 -9.02 0.85 -9.10
N LEU A 47 -8.44 2.05 -9.16
CA LEU A 47 -7.69 2.62 -8.04
C LEU A 47 -8.60 3.07 -6.88
N LYS A 48 -9.77 3.64 -7.17
CA LYS A 48 -10.70 4.12 -6.12
C LYS A 48 -11.08 3.01 -5.13
N PRO A 49 -11.52 1.81 -5.57
CA PRO A 49 -11.80 0.72 -4.64
C PRO A 49 -10.58 0.26 -3.83
N LEU A 50 -9.38 0.32 -4.40
CA LEU A 50 -8.14 -0.03 -3.69
C LEU A 50 -7.83 0.99 -2.59
N LEU A 51 -7.91 2.29 -2.89
CA LEU A 51 -7.67 3.37 -1.93
C LEU A 51 -8.65 3.31 -0.76
N GLU A 52 -9.94 3.10 -1.05
CA GLU A 52 -10.95 2.94 0.00
C GLU A 52 -10.63 1.78 0.94
N VAL A 53 -10.17 0.63 0.42
CA VAL A 53 -9.75 -0.52 1.25
C VAL A 53 -8.50 -0.17 2.04
N ALA A 54 -7.49 0.42 1.41
CA ALA A 54 -6.25 0.80 2.08
C ALA A 54 -6.52 1.76 3.25
N TYR A 55 -7.31 2.80 3.01
CA TYR A 55 -7.59 3.85 4.00
C TYR A 55 -8.47 3.31 5.14
N ALA A 56 -9.33 2.34 4.84
CA ALA A 56 -10.12 1.63 5.84
C ALA A 56 -9.29 0.77 6.79
N HIS A 57 -8.11 0.26 6.39
CA HIS A 57 -7.27 -0.61 7.23
C HIS A 57 -6.05 0.07 7.84
N LEU A 58 -5.48 1.06 7.16
CA LEU A 58 -4.28 1.76 7.62
C LEU A 58 -4.57 2.63 8.85
N ARG A 59 -3.75 2.47 9.89
CA ARG A 59 -3.82 3.23 11.15
C ARG A 59 -2.46 3.87 11.44
N ASP A 60 -2.48 4.99 12.16
CA ASP A 60 -1.29 5.71 12.61
C ASP A 60 -0.26 6.02 11.50
N VAL A 61 -0.75 6.41 10.32
CA VAL A 61 0.09 6.78 9.18
C VAL A 61 0.97 7.97 9.55
N ARG A 62 2.29 7.83 9.35
CA ARG A 62 3.29 8.88 9.58
C ARG A 62 4.34 8.85 8.48
N PHE A 63 4.35 9.88 7.62
CA PHE A 63 5.39 10.04 6.61
C PHE A 63 6.71 10.49 7.25
N HIS A 64 7.82 9.89 6.83
CA HIS A 64 9.16 10.27 7.31
C HIS A 64 10.16 10.49 6.17
N THR A 65 9.80 10.20 4.92
CA THR A 65 10.67 10.46 3.77
C THR A 65 9.85 10.90 2.57
N ASP A 66 10.31 11.96 1.92
CA ASP A 66 9.82 12.46 0.64
C ASP A 66 11.03 13.00 -0.13
N THR A 67 11.55 12.21 -1.06
CA THR A 67 12.82 12.48 -1.76
C THR A 67 12.71 12.17 -3.25
N GLY A 68 13.67 12.64 -4.05
CA GLY A 68 13.69 12.47 -5.50
C GLY A 68 13.75 13.80 -6.25
N ASP A 69 13.39 13.77 -7.53
CA ASP A 69 13.49 14.89 -8.44
C ASP A 69 12.12 15.31 -9.03
N GLY A 70 12.12 15.92 -10.22
CA GLY A 70 10.89 16.37 -10.89
C GLY A 70 10.07 15.24 -11.52
N GLU A 71 10.72 14.15 -11.92
CA GLU A 71 10.11 13.03 -12.64
C GLU A 71 9.79 11.87 -11.71
N THR A 72 10.68 11.57 -10.76
CA THR A 72 10.52 10.46 -9.82
C THR A 72 10.59 10.95 -8.39
N ARG A 73 9.57 10.61 -7.59
CA ARG A 73 9.52 10.85 -6.15
C ARG A 73 9.39 9.53 -5.40
N VAL A 74 9.99 9.45 -4.23
CA VAL A 74 9.83 8.34 -3.29
C VAL A 74 9.29 8.90 -2.00
N VAL A 75 8.10 8.44 -1.62
CA VAL A 75 7.48 8.77 -0.35
C VAL A 75 7.43 7.52 0.53
N VAL A 76 7.83 7.66 1.79
CA VAL A 76 7.89 6.56 2.75
C VAL A 76 7.15 6.93 4.03
N TYR A 77 6.30 6.02 4.49
CA TYR A 77 5.56 6.15 5.73
C TYR A 77 5.59 4.88 6.56
N THR A 78 5.42 5.05 7.87
CA THR A 78 5.07 3.96 8.79
C THR A 78 3.58 3.98 9.10
N ALA A 79 3.00 2.81 9.33
CA ALA A 79 1.61 2.64 9.72
C ALA A 79 1.40 1.31 10.46
N GLN A 80 0.16 1.05 10.87
CA GLN A 80 -0.26 -0.23 11.42
C GLN A 80 -1.42 -0.85 10.62
N ILE A 81 -1.38 -2.16 10.42
CA ILE A 81 -2.48 -2.97 9.86
C ILE A 81 -2.72 -4.17 10.77
N ARG A 82 -3.92 -4.30 11.34
CA ARG A 82 -4.30 -5.43 12.22
C ARG A 82 -3.30 -5.72 13.35
N GLY A 83 -2.68 -4.66 13.89
CA GLY A 83 -1.70 -4.73 14.96
C GLY A 83 -0.27 -5.08 14.51
N GLU A 84 -0.02 -5.21 13.21
CA GLU A 84 1.33 -5.29 12.66
C GLU A 84 1.80 -3.91 12.21
N GLU A 85 3.04 -3.58 12.55
CA GLU A 85 3.72 -2.42 11.98
C GLU A 85 4.05 -2.68 10.51
N ILE A 86 3.91 -1.64 9.70
CA ILE A 86 4.37 -1.61 8.32
C ILE A 86 5.18 -0.33 8.08
N GLU A 87 6.10 -0.42 7.14
CA GLU A 87 6.73 0.70 6.46
C GLU A 87 6.58 0.47 4.96
N GLU A 88 5.92 1.42 4.29
CA GLU A 88 5.67 1.37 2.86
C GLU A 88 6.45 2.47 2.16
N ALA A 89 7.17 2.10 1.11
CA ALA A 89 7.76 3.03 0.15
C ALA A 89 6.94 2.99 -1.14
N ALA A 90 6.46 4.16 -1.58
CA ALA A 90 5.83 4.35 -2.87
C ALA A 90 6.78 5.12 -3.80
N VAL A 91 7.21 4.47 -4.88
CA VAL A 91 7.94 5.11 -5.97
C VAL A 91 6.91 5.67 -6.95
N LEU A 92 6.84 6.99 -7.06
CA LEU A 92 5.89 7.74 -7.86
C LEU A 92 6.60 8.29 -9.10
N LYS A 93 6.08 7.96 -10.28
CA LYS A 93 6.47 8.67 -11.52
C LYS A 93 5.45 9.75 -11.81
N LEU A 94 5.95 10.93 -12.13
CA LEU A 94 5.15 12.12 -12.44
C LEU A 94 5.19 12.38 -13.95
N GLY A 95 4.04 12.73 -14.52
CA GLY A 95 3.91 13.23 -15.88
C GLY A 95 4.32 14.70 -16.00
N GLU A 96 4.32 15.22 -17.22
CA GLU A 96 4.62 16.64 -17.50
C GLU A 96 3.63 17.61 -16.85
N ASP A 97 2.39 17.16 -16.61
CA ASP A 97 1.34 17.87 -15.89
C ASP A 97 1.48 17.81 -14.36
N GLY A 98 2.49 17.11 -13.86
CA GLY A 98 2.76 16.91 -12.44
C GLY A 98 1.83 15.91 -11.76
N LEU A 99 0.98 15.18 -12.50
CA LEU A 99 0.15 14.11 -11.98
C LEU A 99 0.94 12.79 -11.91
N ILE A 100 0.56 11.91 -10.99
CA ILE A 100 1.20 10.61 -10.82
C ILE A 100 0.68 9.65 -11.92
N THR A 101 1.59 9.19 -12.78
CA THR A 101 1.29 8.27 -13.89
C THR A 101 1.57 6.81 -13.53
N GLU A 102 2.53 6.57 -12.61
CA GLU A 102 2.87 5.21 -12.16
C GLU A 102 3.22 5.21 -10.67
N VAL A 103 2.77 4.17 -9.97
CA VAL A 103 3.17 3.89 -8.59
C VAL A 103 3.70 2.48 -8.47
N THR A 104 4.88 2.31 -7.88
CA THR A 104 5.36 1.00 -7.42
C THR A 104 5.49 0.98 -5.91
N LEU A 105 4.79 0.05 -5.28
CA LEU A 105 4.72 -0.10 -3.83
C LEU A 105 5.71 -1.17 -3.35
N PHE A 106 6.39 -0.88 -2.23
CA PHE A 106 7.22 -1.82 -1.49
C PHE A 106 6.85 -1.75 -0.02
N VAL A 107 6.68 -2.90 0.63
CA VAL A 107 6.28 -2.95 2.05
C VAL A 107 7.20 -3.85 2.83
N ARG A 108 7.57 -3.39 4.01
CA ARG A 108 8.28 -4.16 5.04
C ARG A 108 7.59 -3.95 6.39
N PRO A 109 7.91 -4.77 7.42
CA PRO A 109 8.55 -6.08 7.33
C PRO A 109 7.59 -7.14 6.73
N LEU A 110 8.09 -8.37 6.53
CA LEU A 110 7.29 -9.45 5.95
C LEU A 110 5.97 -9.73 6.72
N PRO A 111 5.92 -9.73 8.07
CA PRO A 111 4.65 -9.87 8.78
C PRO A 111 3.63 -8.80 8.42
N GLY A 112 4.08 -7.56 8.29
CA GLY A 112 3.27 -6.44 7.85
C GLY A 112 2.75 -6.60 6.42
N LEU A 113 3.59 -7.05 5.48
CA LEU A 113 3.18 -7.36 4.11
C LEU A 113 2.12 -8.48 4.07
N VAL A 114 2.27 -9.53 4.89
CA VAL A 114 1.28 -10.61 4.98
C VAL A 114 -0.02 -10.12 5.64
N ALA A 115 0.06 -9.24 6.64
CA ALA A 115 -1.12 -8.62 7.26
C ALA A 115 -1.89 -7.73 6.26
N LEU A 116 -1.18 -7.00 5.39
CA LEU A 116 -1.78 -6.27 4.27
C LEU A 116 -2.55 -7.21 3.35
N MET A 117 -1.96 -8.35 2.95
CA MET A 117 -2.64 -9.37 2.14
C MET A 117 -3.91 -9.90 2.81
N ASP A 118 -3.84 -10.23 4.11
CA ASP A 118 -4.96 -10.76 4.91
C ASP A 118 -6.09 -9.72 5.10
N ALA A 119 -5.74 -8.43 5.16
CA ALA A 119 -6.70 -7.34 5.26
C ALA A 119 -7.34 -7.00 3.91
N PHE A 120 -6.54 -6.81 2.87
CA PHE A 120 -7.00 -6.22 1.61
C PHE A 120 -7.60 -7.28 0.68
N GLY A 121 -7.01 -8.48 0.61
CA GLY A 121 -7.42 -9.53 -0.31
C GLY A 121 -8.92 -9.87 -0.23
N PRO A 122 -9.47 -10.14 0.98
CA PRO A 122 -10.90 -10.41 1.14
C PRO A 122 -11.81 -9.25 0.75
N ASP A 123 -11.43 -8.00 1.05
CA ASP A 123 -12.25 -6.82 0.73
C ASP A 123 -12.27 -6.52 -0.77
N ILE A 124 -11.11 -6.61 -1.43
CA ILE A 124 -11.01 -6.47 -2.89
C ILE A 124 -11.79 -7.58 -3.57
N ALA A 125 -11.66 -8.83 -3.11
CA ALA A 125 -12.42 -9.95 -3.67
C ALA A 125 -13.94 -9.77 -3.51
N ARG A 126 -14.41 -9.23 -2.37
CA ARG A 126 -15.83 -8.88 -2.16
C ARG A 126 -16.30 -7.82 -3.15
N ARG A 127 -15.53 -6.74 -3.31
CA ARG A 127 -15.83 -5.63 -4.22
C ARG A 127 -15.88 -6.09 -5.68
N ASN A 128 -15.07 -7.07 -6.05
CA ASN A 128 -15.08 -7.69 -7.37
C ASN A 128 -16.16 -8.80 -7.53
N GLY A 129 -17.12 -8.91 -6.60
CA GLY A 129 -18.21 -9.90 -6.67
C GLY A 129 -17.80 -11.35 -6.38
N ARG A 130 -16.57 -11.59 -5.91
CA ARG A 130 -16.01 -12.94 -5.67
C ARG A 130 -16.16 -13.35 -4.20
N THR A 131 -17.39 -13.38 -3.68
CA THR A 131 -17.67 -13.61 -2.24
C THR A 131 -17.12 -14.92 -1.70
N PHE A 132 -17.16 -16.01 -2.48
CA PHE A 132 -16.58 -17.29 -2.08
C PHE A 132 -15.04 -17.21 -1.95
N ALA A 133 -14.37 -16.60 -2.93
CA ALA A 133 -12.93 -16.38 -2.89
C ALA A 133 -12.53 -15.47 -1.71
N ALA A 134 -13.33 -14.45 -1.41
CA ALA A 134 -13.10 -13.59 -0.24
C ALA A 134 -13.13 -14.36 1.08
N ARG A 135 -14.08 -15.30 1.24
CA ARG A 135 -14.15 -16.16 2.43
C ARG A 135 -12.93 -17.08 2.53
N LEU A 136 -12.51 -17.67 1.41
CA LEU A 136 -11.33 -18.51 1.37
C LEU A 136 -10.06 -17.73 1.75
N LEU A 137 -9.85 -16.56 1.15
CA LEU A 137 -8.69 -15.70 1.42
C LEU A 137 -8.62 -15.28 2.89
N ALA A 138 -9.77 -14.95 3.50
CA ALA A 138 -9.84 -14.53 4.91
C ALA A 138 -9.43 -15.62 5.92
N VAL A 139 -9.41 -16.88 5.50
CA VAL A 139 -8.96 -18.00 6.34
C VAL A 139 -7.56 -18.44 5.95
N ALA A 140 -7.26 -18.49 4.66
CA ALA A 140 -6.01 -19.04 4.12
C ALA A 140 -4.76 -18.24 4.52
N ALA A 141 -4.88 -16.92 4.74
CA ALA A 141 -3.74 -16.09 5.12
C ALA A 141 -3.32 -16.24 6.61
N LYS A 142 -4.20 -16.76 7.47
CA LYS A 142 -3.95 -16.81 8.93
C LYS A 142 -2.78 -17.71 9.35
N PRO A 143 -2.62 -18.94 8.84
CA PRO A 143 -1.48 -19.78 9.20
C PRO A 143 -0.15 -19.15 8.76
N LEU A 144 -0.12 -18.57 7.55
CA LEU A 144 1.05 -17.87 7.04
C LEU A 144 1.41 -16.68 7.95
N LEU A 145 0.42 -15.87 8.34
CA LEU A 145 0.61 -14.75 9.26
C LEU A 145 1.21 -15.19 10.60
N ALA A 146 0.72 -16.30 11.16
CA ALA A 146 1.27 -16.85 12.41
C ALA A 146 2.73 -17.28 12.26
N MET A 147 3.09 -17.92 11.14
CA MET A 147 4.46 -18.34 10.84
C MET A 147 5.41 -17.14 10.72
N VAL A 148 5.04 -16.13 9.90
CA VAL A 148 5.92 -14.96 9.68
C VAL A 148 6.07 -14.12 10.96
N ARG A 149 5.01 -13.97 11.77
CA ARG A 149 5.10 -13.32 13.09
C ARG A 149 6.10 -14.01 14.00
N SER A 150 6.03 -15.34 14.08
CA SER A 150 6.95 -16.11 14.93
C SER A 150 8.38 -16.03 14.41
N GLY A 151 8.58 -16.13 13.10
CA GLY A 151 9.89 -16.03 12.47
C GLY A 151 10.54 -14.66 12.69
N ASP A 152 9.80 -13.59 12.43
CA ASP A 152 10.27 -12.21 12.59
C ASP A 152 10.61 -11.88 14.05
N ARG A 153 9.75 -12.28 15.00
CA ARG A 153 9.97 -11.99 16.42
C ARG A 153 11.07 -12.83 17.09
N ARG A 154 11.28 -14.07 16.65
CA ARG A 154 12.12 -15.04 17.37
C ARG A 154 13.35 -15.50 16.61
N ALA A 155 13.26 -15.65 15.28
CA ALA A 155 14.34 -16.22 14.47
C ALA A 155 15.21 -15.13 13.84
N VAL A 156 14.61 -14.09 13.25
CA VAL A 156 15.37 -13.01 12.57
C VAL A 156 16.36 -12.31 13.51
N PRO A 157 16.02 -11.99 14.78
CA PRO A 157 16.97 -11.34 15.69
C PRO A 157 18.22 -12.19 16.00
N LEU A 158 18.13 -13.52 15.87
CA LEU A 158 19.28 -14.42 16.09
C LEU A 158 20.34 -14.31 14.99
N ALA A 159 19.96 -13.80 13.82
CA ALA A 159 20.88 -13.54 12.70
C ALA A 159 21.44 -12.09 12.71
N GLY A 160 21.05 -11.27 13.69
CA GLY A 160 21.50 -9.88 13.79
C GLY A 160 22.97 -9.75 14.22
N PRO A 161 23.59 -8.58 13.97
CA PRO A 161 24.92 -8.27 14.47
C PRO A 161 24.94 -8.32 16.00
N ARG A 162 26.03 -8.82 16.57
CA ARG A 162 26.27 -8.87 18.03
C ARG A 162 26.73 -7.52 18.57
#